data_AF-A0A250VNB8-F1
#
_entry.id   AF-A0A250VNB8-F1
#
_cell.length_a   1.000
_cell.length_b   1.000
_cell.length_c   1.000
_cell.angle_alpha   90.00
_cell.angle_beta   90.00
_cell.angle_gamma   90.00
#
_symmetry.space_group_name_H-M   'P 1'
#
loop_
_entity.id
_entity.type
_entity.pdbx_description
1 polymer ?
#
loop_
_entity_poly.entity_id
_entity_poly.type
_entity_poly.pdbx_seq_one_letter_code
_entity_poly.pdbx_strand_id
1 'polypeptide(L)' 'MSHTIIWERAAAEGLERLRARDGDAVKPLVDAINAPAGNPEPAASSKLGNTNLRRSKILMAGTTAV' A
#
# COMPACT_ATOMS: atom_id res chain seq x y z
N MET A 1 10.47 -13.30 -10.76
CA MET A 1 10.40 -13.93 -9.43
C MET A 1 9.21 -13.31 -8.71
N SER A 2 8.32 -14.10 -8.11
CA SER A 2 7.13 -13.59 -7.41
C SER A 2 7.27 -13.86 -5.91
N HIS A 3 6.95 -12.86 -5.09
CA HIS A 3 7.03 -12.93 -3.63
C HIS A 3 5.63 -13.03 -3.03
N THR A 4 5.50 -13.75 -1.93
CA THR A 4 4.25 -13.83 -1.17
C THR A 4 4.11 -12.60 -0.30
N ILE A 5 2.97 -11.89 -0.40
CA ILE A 5 2.63 -10.79 0.49
C ILE A 5 1.91 -11.33 1.71
N ILE A 6 2.46 -11.06 2.89
CA ILE A 6 1.83 -11.38 4.17
C ILE A 6 1.23 -10.10 4.72
N TRP A 7 -0.08 -10.14 4.99
CA TRP A 7 -0.79 -9.02 5.58
C TRP A 7 -0.89 -9.19 7.09
N GLU A 8 -0.43 -8.17 7.82
CA GLU A 8 -0.74 -8.05 9.24
C GLU A 8 -2.25 -7.89 9.42
N ARG A 9 -2.81 -8.49 10.47
CA ARG A 9 -4.26 -8.47 10.73
C ARG A 9 -4.83 -7.05 10.74
N ALA A 10 -4.16 -6.13 11.43
CA ALA A 10 -4.57 -4.73 11.51
C ALA A 10 -4.60 -4.04 10.13
N ALA A 11 -3.71 -4.42 9.22
CA ALA A 11 -3.67 -3.85 7.86
C ALA A 11 -4.84 -4.38 7.01
N ALA A 12 -5.18 -5.67 7.14
CA ALA A 12 -6.34 -6.25 6.48
C ALA A 12 -7.64 -5.57 6.93
N GLU A 13 -7.86 -5.45 8.25
CA GLU A 13 -9.05 -4.77 8.78
C GLU A 13 -9.10 -3.28 8.38
N GLY A 14 -7.95 -2.61 8.30
CA GLY A 14 -7.86 -1.22 7.82
C GLY A 14 -8.28 -1.09 6.37
N LEU A 15 -7.86 -2.04 5.52
CA LEU A 15 -8.26 -2.08 4.11
C LEU A 15 -9.77 -2.35 3.95
N GLU A 16 -10.36 -3.24 4.74
CA GLU A 16 -11.80 -3.49 4.73
C GLU A 16 -12.60 -2.23 5.08
N ARG A 17 -12.17 -1.49 6.12
CA ARG A 17 -12.79 -0.20 6.50
C ARG A 17 -12.67 0.84 5.39
N LEU A 18 -11.51 0.91 4.72
CA LEU A 18 -11.30 1.80 3.58
C LEU A 18 -12.22 1.43 2.40
N ARG A 19 -12.32 0.14 2.06
CA ARG A 19 -13.21 -0.34 0.99
C ARG A 19 -14.67 -0.03 1.28
N ALA A 20 -15.10 -0.18 2.54
CA ALA A 20 -16.46 0.16 2.95
C ALA A 20 -16.77 1.67 2.82
N ARG A 21 -15.77 2.54 3.03
CA ARG A 21 -15.94 4.00 2.97
C ARG A 21 -15.81 4.55 1.55
N ASP A 22 -14.79 4.14 0.83
CA ASP A 22 -14.33 4.77 -0.41
C ASP A 22 -14.58 3.89 -1.67
N GLY A 23 -15.03 2.65 -1.49
CA GLY A 23 -15.39 1.75 -2.59
C GLY A 23 -14.24 1.50 -3.57
N ASP A 24 -14.49 1.75 -4.86
CA ASP A 24 -13.50 1.53 -5.94
C ASP A 24 -12.33 2.52 -5.90
N ALA A 25 -12.46 3.66 -5.20
CA ALA A 25 -11.37 4.64 -5.05
C ALA A 25 -10.16 4.08 -4.28
N VAL A 26 -10.33 2.93 -3.61
CA VAL A 26 -9.26 2.20 -2.91
C VAL A 26 -8.39 1.37 -3.86
N LYS A 27 -8.80 1.19 -5.12
CA LYS A 27 -8.08 0.37 -6.10
C LYS A 27 -6.60 0.74 -6.30
N PRO A 28 -6.19 2.03 -6.37
CA PRO A 28 -4.78 2.41 -6.44
C PRO A 28 -3.97 2.00 -5.21
N LEU A 29 -4.61 1.98 -4.02
CA LEU A 29 -3.98 1.50 -2.80
C LEU A 29 -3.76 -0.01 -2.85
N VAL A 30 -4.76 -0.77 -3.29
CA VAL A 30 -4.65 -2.24 -3.41
C VAL A 30 -3.57 -2.62 -4.42
N ASP A 31 -3.48 -1.93 -5.55
CA ASP A 31 -2.45 -2.17 -6.56
C ASP A 31 -1.05 -1.91 -6.00
N ALA A 32 -0.85 -0.76 -5.35
CA ALA A 32 0.42 -0.39 -4.74
C ALA A 32 0.87 -1.33 -3.61
N ILE A 33 -0.07 -1.94 -2.86
CA ILE A 33 0.28 -2.92 -1.81
C ILE A 33 0.66 -4.29 -2.42
N ASN A 34 0.13 -4.64 -3.59
CA ASN A 34 0.47 -5.88 -4.27
C ASN A 34 1.69 -5.76 -5.20
N ALA A 35 2.07 -4.55 -5.61
CA ALA A 35 3.26 -4.31 -6.44
C ALA A 35 4.58 -4.90 -5.86
N PRO A 36 4.82 -4.91 -4.53
CA PRO A 36 5.96 -5.59 -3.92
C PRO A 36 6.07 -7.09 -4.21
N ALA A 37 4.99 -7.76 -4.61
CA ALA A 37 5.04 -9.17 -4.99
C ALA A 37 5.97 -9.37 -6.20
N GLY A 38 5.91 -8.46 -7.17
CA GLY A 38 6.79 -8.46 -8.34
C GLY A 38 8.12 -7.74 -8.13
N ASN A 39 8.11 -6.66 -7.32
CA ASN A 39 9.30 -5.88 -7.02
C ASN A 39 9.32 -5.45 -5.54
N PRO A 40 9.97 -6.21 -4.65
CA PRO A 40 9.90 -6.00 -3.19
C PRO A 40 10.48 -4.65 -2.75
N GLU A 41 11.33 -4.02 -3.57
CA GLU A 41 11.97 -2.75 -3.26
C GLU A 41 11.74 -1.72 -4.39
N PRO A 42 10.51 -1.23 -4.56
CA PRO A 42 10.21 -0.28 -5.61
C PRO A 42 10.92 1.05 -5.33
N ALA A 43 11.45 1.70 -6.38
CA ALA A 43 12.19 2.96 -6.27
C ALA A 43 11.37 4.10 -5.64
N ALA A 44 10.04 4.04 -5.74
CA ALA A 44 9.11 4.98 -5.10
C ALA A 44 8.98 4.78 -3.57
N SER A 45 9.60 3.74 -3.00
CA SER A 45 9.62 3.49 -1.57
C SER A 45 10.84 4.13 -0.89
N SER A 46 10.64 4.63 0.32
CA SER A 46 11.71 5.16 1.18
C SER A 46 11.94 4.23 2.37
N LYS A 47 13.20 4.02 2.75
CA LYS A 47 13.53 3.27 3.97
C LYS A 47 13.04 4.03 5.21
N LEU A 48 12.46 3.31 6.16
CA LEU A 48 11.99 3.88 7.41
C LEU A 48 13.15 3.93 8.41
N GLY A 49 13.90 5.04 8.40
CA GLY A 49 15.04 5.25 9.30
C GLY A 49 16.06 4.12 9.21
N ASN A 50 16.53 3.62 10.36
CA ASN A 50 17.48 2.52 10.44
C ASN A 50 16.83 1.12 10.50
N THR A 51 15.56 0.99 10.09
CA THR A 51 14.85 -0.31 10.10
C THR A 51 14.90 -0.99 8.75
N ASN A 52 14.57 -2.28 8.68
CA ASN A 52 14.36 -3.00 7.42
C ASN A 52 12.96 -2.76 6.81
N LEU A 53 12.20 -1.80 7.34
CA LEU A 53 10.89 -1.44 6.82
C LEU A 53 11.01 -0.36 5.75
N ARG A 54 10.10 -0.42 4.77
CA ARG A 54 9.96 0.57 3.71
C ARG A 54 8.57 1.21 3.78
N ARG A 55 8.49 2.48 3.42
CA ARG A 55 7.24 3.23 3.30
C ARG A 55 7.06 3.75 1.88
N SER A 56 5.83 3.72 1.40
CA SER A 56 5.46 4.27 0.09
C SER A 56 4.31 5.25 0.30
N LYS A 57 4.43 6.45 -0.28
CA LYS A 57 3.31 7.40 -0.31
C LYS A 57 2.38 7.02 -1.45
N ILE A 58 1.12 6.78 -1.14
CA ILE A 58 0.10 6.44 -2.12
C ILE A 58 -0.91 7.58 -2.14
N LEU A 59 -1.11 8.18 -3.32
CA LEU A 59 -2.15 9.16 -3.55
C LEU A 59 -3.37 8.44 -4.11
N MET A 60 -4.51 8.57 -3.43
CA MET A 60 -5.79 8.10 -3.96
C MET A 60 -6.34 9.14 -4.94
N ALA A 61 -6.89 8.69 -6.07
CA ALA A 61 -7.54 9.57 -7.02
C ALA A 61 -8.77 10.21 -6.36
N GLY A 62 -8.74 11.53 -6.14
CA GLY A 62 -9.80 12.29 -5.48
C GLY A 62 -9.33 13.20 -4.34
N THR A 63 -8.12 13.01 -3.80
CA THR A 63 -7.55 13.94 -2.81
C THR A 63 -6.83 15.08 -3.53
N THR A 64 -7.55 16.18 -3.76
CA THR A 64 -6.94 17.47 -4.08
C THR A 64 -6.14 17.89 -2.84
N ALA A 65 -4.81 17.98 -2.97
CA ALA A 65 -3.99 18.63 -1.96
C ALA A 65 -4.37 20.12 -1.96
N VAL A 66 -4.93 20.59 -0.84
CA VAL A 66 -5.10 22.02 -0.53
C VAL A 66 -3.83 22.53 0.13
#